data_AF-A0A1G4W6E2-F1
#
_entry.id   AF-A0A1G4W6E2-F1
#
_cell.length_a   1.000
_cell.length_b   1.000
_cell.length_c   1.000
_cell.angle_alpha   90.00
_cell.angle_beta   90.00
_cell.angle_gamma   90.00
#
_symmetry.space_group_name_H-M   'P 1'
#
loop_
_entity.id
_entity.type
_entity.pdbx_description
1 polymer ?
#
loop_
_entity_poly.entity_id
_entity_poly.type
_entity_poly.pdbx_seq_one_letter_code
_entity_poly.pdbx_strand_id
1 'polypeptide(L)'
;MKKHFYYIGLIALSLGLVACGKDAPAESIEDEIMPEVSIETQTETGGATTEQVADQEQEPVILEATHVGGFTISGDRLTARGGAYDQDGNTDNGAEPIDWIVIADDGDHLLLLSEKVLEQKEFNDQYTETSWETCTLRTWLNGDFYNAAFNDEEKSIILDYPTVAGDVSAGTSDVSDKVFLLSKGEAEAYIGAEEGTPGNKLCSKVTTRAINAGVWYITEDYYDLFGFKAKGFSDEMIGCGNWWLRTNGKDATRVMDVGASGIIRTTGHEAASHQDGVRPAIYIQISGGNN
;
A
#
# COMPACT_ATOMS: atom_id res chain seq x y z
N MET A 1 21.16 -19.48 28.65
CA MET A 1 22.05 -18.60 27.85
C MET A 1 22.71 -19.42 26.75
N LYS A 2 22.10 -19.47 25.56
CA LYS A 2 22.69 -20.10 24.36
C LYS A 2 23.04 -18.99 23.37
N LYS A 3 24.33 -18.69 23.23
CA LYS A 3 24.83 -17.74 22.23
C LYS A 3 24.79 -18.40 20.86
N HIS A 4 23.96 -17.88 19.95
CA HIS A 4 24.02 -18.24 18.53
C HIS A 4 25.01 -17.29 17.85
N PHE A 5 26.07 -17.85 17.28
CA PHE A 5 27.03 -17.15 16.44
C PHE A 5 26.42 -17.00 15.03
N TYR A 6 26.20 -15.78 14.56
CA TYR A 6 25.91 -15.52 13.15
C TYR A 6 27.20 -15.27 12.38
N TYR A 7 27.38 -16.06 11.32
CA TYR A 7 28.44 -15.97 10.33
C TYR A 7 28.26 -14.69 9.50
N ILE A 8 29.19 -13.75 9.59
CA ILE A 8 29.26 -12.59 8.69
C ILE A 8 30.08 -13.00 7.47
N GLY A 9 29.40 -13.26 6.35
CA GLY A 9 30.02 -13.39 5.05
C GLY A 9 30.44 -12.01 4.52
N LEU A 10 31.72 -11.68 4.66
CA LEU A 10 32.38 -10.56 3.97
C LEU A 10 32.47 -10.88 2.48
N ILE A 11 31.74 -10.15 1.64
CA ILE A 11 32.03 -10.06 0.20
C ILE A 11 32.78 -8.76 -0.02
N ALA A 12 34.07 -8.88 -0.36
CA ALA A 12 34.94 -7.77 -0.71
C ALA A 12 35.19 -7.71 -2.23
N LEU A 13 35.14 -6.48 -2.73
CA LEU A 13 35.87 -5.90 -3.86
C LEU A 13 35.65 -6.42 -5.30
N SER A 14 35.34 -5.49 -6.21
CA SER A 14 36.40 -4.87 -7.03
C SER A 14 35.88 -3.68 -7.87
N LEU A 15 36.47 -2.50 -7.67
CA LEU A 15 36.44 -1.40 -8.64
C LEU A 15 37.33 -1.79 -9.84
N GLY A 16 36.78 -1.73 -11.05
CA GLY A 16 37.55 -1.77 -12.29
C GLY A 16 37.48 -0.43 -13.00
N LEU A 17 38.57 0.34 -12.96
CA LEU A 17 38.82 1.41 -13.94
C LEU A 17 39.16 0.75 -15.28
N VAL A 18 38.48 1.17 -16.35
CA VAL A 18 39.03 1.10 -17.71
C VAL A 18 38.72 2.42 -18.41
N ALA A 19 39.79 3.15 -18.73
CA ALA A 19 39.78 4.26 -19.66
C ALA A 19 40.51 3.82 -20.94
N CYS A 20 39.86 3.91 -22.10
CA CYS A 20 40.49 4.34 -23.35
C CYS A 20 39.40 4.68 -24.37
N GLY A 21 39.48 5.88 -24.96
CA GLY A 21 38.41 6.49 -25.75
C GLY A 21 38.39 6.14 -27.23
N LYS A 22 37.51 6.86 -27.94
CA LYS A 22 37.59 7.24 -29.35
C LYS A 22 36.55 8.30 -29.66
N ASP A 23 37.01 9.36 -30.31
CA ASP A 23 36.29 10.56 -30.72
C ASP A 23 35.20 10.31 -31.78
N ALA A 24 34.10 11.07 -31.70
CA ALA A 24 33.29 11.51 -32.84
C ALA A 24 32.46 12.76 -32.44
N PRO A 25 32.13 13.65 -33.38
CA PRO A 25 32.06 15.10 -33.14
C PRO A 25 30.70 15.60 -32.64
N ALA A 26 30.75 16.75 -31.97
CA ALA A 26 29.62 17.53 -31.51
C ALA A 26 28.98 18.32 -32.67
N GLU A 27 27.66 18.21 -32.81
CA GLU A 27 26.80 19.15 -33.53
C GLU A 27 25.85 19.82 -32.52
N SER A 28 25.82 21.15 -32.62
CA SER A 28 25.16 22.13 -31.76
C SER A 28 23.69 22.30 -32.09
N ILE A 29 22.81 22.36 -31.08
CA ILE A 29 21.54 23.11 -31.14
C ILE A 29 21.27 23.76 -29.76
N GLU A 30 21.52 25.06 -29.72
CA GLU A 30 20.83 26.19 -29.06
C GLU A 30 20.21 26.00 -27.65
N ASP A 31 20.85 26.65 -26.67
CA ASP A 31 20.27 27.05 -25.38
C ASP A 31 19.28 28.21 -25.58
N GLU A 32 18.00 27.99 -25.29
CA GLU A 32 17.01 29.05 -25.14
C GLU A 32 16.98 29.51 -23.67
N ILE A 33 17.65 30.63 -23.41
CA ILE A 33 17.76 31.30 -22.11
C ILE A 33 16.45 32.03 -21.82
N MET A 34 15.72 31.60 -20.77
CA MET A 34 14.64 32.38 -20.15
C MET A 34 15.25 33.52 -19.31
N PRO A 35 14.77 34.78 -19.44
CA PRO A 35 15.42 35.91 -18.79
C PRO A 35 15.16 35.97 -17.27
N GLU A 36 16.23 36.19 -16.52
CA GLU A 36 16.21 36.58 -15.11
C GLU A 36 15.52 37.94 -14.94
N VAL A 37 14.50 38.01 -14.06
CA VAL A 37 13.92 39.28 -13.60
C VAL A 37 14.57 39.65 -12.28
N SER A 38 15.45 40.65 -12.35
CA SER A 38 16.05 41.32 -11.20
C SER A 38 15.03 42.23 -10.51
N ILE A 39 14.85 42.03 -9.20
CA ILE A 39 14.01 42.91 -8.36
C ILE A 39 14.92 43.97 -7.74
N GLU A 40 14.80 45.21 -8.22
CA GLU A 40 15.34 46.38 -7.54
C GLU A 40 14.34 46.89 -6.49
N THR A 41 14.83 47.08 -5.27
CA THR A 41 14.14 47.75 -4.18
C THR A 41 13.96 49.23 -4.46
N GLN A 42 12.71 49.72 -4.39
CA GLN A 42 12.42 51.14 -4.16
C GLN A 42 11.43 51.29 -3.00
N THR A 43 11.87 52.03 -2.00
CA THR A 43 11.05 52.62 -0.95
C THR A 43 10.34 53.85 -1.50
N GLU A 44 9.03 53.97 -1.32
CA GLU A 44 8.42 55.27 -0.98
C GLU A 44 7.03 55.12 -0.35
N THR A 45 6.70 56.17 0.39
CA THR A 45 5.76 56.32 1.49
C THR A 45 4.32 56.64 1.09
N GLY A 46 3.37 56.15 1.89
CA GLY A 46 2.23 56.96 2.36
C GLY A 46 0.88 56.72 1.71
N GLY A 47 -0.10 56.28 2.52
CA GLY A 47 -1.52 56.34 2.17
C GLY A 47 -2.36 55.30 2.91
N ALA A 48 -2.61 55.52 4.20
CA ALA A 48 -3.50 54.69 5.00
C ALA A 48 -4.98 55.00 4.68
N THR A 49 -5.68 53.99 4.17
CA THR A 49 -7.12 53.81 4.40
C THR A 49 -7.34 52.35 4.78
N THR A 50 -7.49 52.11 6.07
CA THR A 50 -7.78 50.81 6.67
C THR A 50 -9.23 50.43 6.37
N GLU A 51 -9.43 49.61 5.33
CA GLU A 51 -10.63 48.82 5.18
C GLU A 51 -10.39 47.51 5.94
N GLN A 52 -11.08 47.35 7.08
CA GLN A 52 -11.03 46.12 7.86
C GLN A 52 -11.70 45.02 7.04
N VAL A 53 -10.90 44.20 6.34
CA VAL A 53 -11.33 42.86 5.92
C VAL A 53 -11.42 42.05 7.20
N ALA A 54 -12.64 41.89 7.71
CA ALA A 54 -12.91 40.97 8.80
C ALA A 54 -12.56 39.56 8.31
N ASP A 55 -11.51 39.00 8.89
CA ASP A 55 -11.17 37.59 8.75
C ASP A 55 -12.36 36.81 9.32
N GLN A 56 -13.24 36.33 8.45
CA GLN A 56 -14.29 35.41 8.86
C GLN A 56 -13.59 34.07 9.06
N GLU A 57 -13.23 33.76 10.31
CA GLU A 57 -12.90 32.39 10.70
C GLU A 57 -14.11 31.53 10.34
N GLN A 58 -14.03 30.87 9.20
CA GLN A 58 -15.06 29.96 8.75
C GLN A 58 -14.99 28.75 9.68
N GLU A 59 -16.04 28.53 10.48
CA GLU A 59 -16.11 27.37 11.36
C GLU A 59 -15.84 26.09 10.56
N PRO A 60 -15.07 25.13 11.12
CA PRO A 60 -14.72 23.92 10.40
C PRO A 60 -15.98 23.19 9.97
N VAL A 61 -16.08 22.85 8.68
CA VAL A 61 -17.15 22.01 8.15
C VAL A 61 -17.04 20.63 8.79
N ILE A 62 -17.99 20.29 9.66
CA ILE A 62 -18.08 18.94 10.24
C ILE A 62 -18.73 18.03 9.21
N LEU A 63 -17.94 17.11 8.65
CA LEU A 63 -18.45 16.06 7.77
C LEU A 63 -18.81 14.84 8.63
N GLU A 64 -20.12 14.58 8.75
CA GLU A 64 -20.63 13.49 9.57
C GLU A 64 -20.37 12.12 8.92
N ALA A 65 -20.07 11.13 9.76
CA ALA A 65 -19.90 9.75 9.30
C ALA A 65 -21.24 9.13 8.85
N THR A 66 -21.19 8.30 7.82
CA THR A 66 -22.37 7.61 7.26
C THR A 66 -22.31 6.11 7.55
N HIS A 67 -23.45 5.49 7.82
CA HIS A 67 -23.55 4.04 8.03
C HIS A 67 -24.26 3.39 6.86
N VAL A 68 -23.60 2.43 6.18
CA VAL A 68 -24.16 1.72 5.03
C VAL A 68 -23.79 0.24 5.12
N GLY A 69 -24.81 -0.63 5.12
CA GLY A 69 -24.64 -2.09 5.11
C GLY A 69 -23.65 -2.60 6.15
N GLY A 70 -23.79 -2.20 7.41
CA GLY A 70 -22.85 -2.57 8.48
C GLY A 70 -21.49 -1.82 8.50
N PHE A 71 -21.14 -1.03 7.47
CA PHE A 71 -19.92 -0.21 7.48
C PHE A 71 -20.20 1.21 7.98
N THR A 72 -19.24 1.76 8.74
CA THR A 72 -19.16 3.19 9.06
C THR A 72 -18.13 3.86 8.15
N ILE A 73 -18.54 4.85 7.37
CA ILE A 73 -17.70 5.61 6.43
C ILE A 73 -17.48 7.00 7.00
N SER A 74 -16.23 7.49 7.05
CA SER A 74 -15.93 8.83 7.52
C SER A 74 -16.57 9.90 6.62
N GLY A 75 -16.91 11.07 7.16
CA GLY A 75 -17.61 12.10 6.39
C GLY A 75 -16.79 12.68 5.24
N ASP A 76 -15.45 12.65 5.35
CA ASP A 76 -14.50 12.98 4.28
C ASP A 76 -14.28 11.83 3.28
N ARG A 77 -14.87 10.65 3.56
CA ARG A 77 -14.79 9.42 2.76
C ARG A 77 -13.36 8.96 2.48
N LEU A 78 -12.45 9.23 3.43
CA LEU A 78 -11.07 8.74 3.37
C LEU A 78 -10.88 7.41 4.10
N THR A 79 -11.78 7.08 5.03
CA THR A 79 -11.70 5.87 5.84
C THR A 79 -13.05 5.21 5.99
N ALA A 80 -13.03 3.90 6.24
CA ALA A 80 -14.21 3.15 6.60
C ALA A 80 -13.86 2.13 7.68
N ARG A 81 -14.86 1.67 8.42
CA ARG A 81 -14.75 0.63 9.43
C ARG A 81 -15.88 -0.36 9.28
N GLY A 82 -15.56 -1.64 9.21
CA GLY A 82 -16.54 -2.71 9.00
C GLY A 82 -15.84 -4.07 8.89
N GLY A 83 -16.59 -5.13 9.12
CA GLY A 83 -16.05 -6.46 9.37
C GLY A 83 -15.24 -6.53 10.67
N ALA A 84 -14.92 -7.74 11.11
CA ALA A 84 -14.07 -7.99 12.26
C ALA A 84 -13.20 -9.24 12.06
N TYR A 85 -11.92 -9.16 12.40
CA TYR A 85 -11.00 -10.29 12.33
C TYR A 85 -10.06 -10.26 13.54
N ASP A 86 -9.61 -11.42 14.02
CA ASP A 86 -8.62 -11.49 15.11
C ASP A 86 -7.30 -10.90 14.60
N GLN A 87 -6.84 -9.81 15.22
CA GLN A 87 -5.64 -9.07 14.84
C GLN A 87 -4.58 -9.07 15.95
N ASP A 88 -4.94 -9.36 17.19
CA ASP A 88 -4.00 -9.40 18.31
C ASP A 88 -3.52 -10.83 18.65
N GLY A 89 -4.18 -11.86 18.11
CA GLY A 89 -3.93 -13.28 18.35
C GLY A 89 -4.53 -13.80 19.65
N ASN A 90 -5.35 -13.01 20.33
CA ASN A 90 -6.01 -13.35 21.58
C ASN A 90 -7.43 -13.84 21.31
N THR A 91 -7.65 -15.15 21.24
CA THR A 91 -8.99 -15.67 20.95
C THR A 91 -10.03 -15.42 22.05
N ASP A 92 -9.62 -14.94 23.24
CA ASP A 92 -10.52 -14.76 24.39
C ASP A 92 -11.31 -13.43 24.35
N ASN A 93 -10.85 -12.40 23.62
CA ASN A 93 -11.55 -11.12 23.49
C ASN A 93 -12.38 -10.99 22.20
N GLY A 94 -12.33 -12.00 21.32
CA GLY A 94 -13.07 -12.03 20.06
C GLY A 94 -12.32 -11.34 18.92
N ALA A 95 -12.99 -11.13 17.79
CA ALA A 95 -12.40 -10.46 16.63
C ALA A 95 -12.47 -8.94 16.77
N GLU A 96 -11.41 -8.23 16.37
CA GLU A 96 -11.40 -6.77 16.34
C GLU A 96 -11.95 -6.22 15.02
N PRO A 97 -12.65 -5.07 15.03
CA PRO A 97 -13.07 -4.43 13.80
C PRO A 97 -11.89 -4.12 12.86
N ILE A 98 -12.14 -4.23 11.55
CA ILE A 98 -11.15 -3.90 10.54
C ILE A 98 -11.32 -2.42 10.16
N ASP A 99 -10.23 -1.66 10.26
CA ASP A 99 -10.13 -0.30 9.74
C ASP A 99 -9.63 -0.34 8.28
N TRP A 100 -10.26 0.44 7.43
CA TRP A 100 -10.06 0.48 5.98
C TRP A 100 -9.71 1.89 5.53
N ILE A 101 -8.82 1.98 4.54
CA ILE A 101 -8.57 3.21 3.78
C ILE A 101 -9.36 3.16 2.48
N VAL A 102 -9.98 4.28 2.10
CA VAL A 102 -10.63 4.44 0.81
C VAL A 102 -9.57 4.78 -0.22
N ILE A 103 -9.42 3.93 -1.22
CA ILE A 103 -8.39 4.06 -2.26
C ILE A 103 -8.96 4.40 -3.65
N ALA A 104 -10.27 4.23 -3.84
CA ALA A 104 -11.02 4.82 -4.94
C ALA A 104 -12.47 5.08 -4.53
N ASP A 105 -13.04 6.15 -5.07
CA ASP A 105 -14.42 6.59 -4.81
C ASP A 105 -15.03 7.08 -6.13
N ASP A 106 -16.09 6.43 -6.59
CA ASP A 106 -16.85 6.82 -7.79
C ASP A 106 -18.18 7.54 -7.46
N GLY A 107 -18.41 7.83 -6.18
CA GLY A 107 -19.64 8.37 -5.64
C GLY A 107 -20.57 7.29 -5.08
N ASP A 108 -20.81 6.23 -5.86
CA ASP A 108 -21.76 5.16 -5.53
C ASP A 108 -21.13 3.91 -4.94
N HIS A 109 -19.81 3.78 -5.12
CA HIS A 109 -19.02 2.66 -4.64
C HIS A 109 -17.67 3.13 -4.09
N LEU A 110 -17.15 2.36 -3.15
CA LEU A 110 -15.81 2.56 -2.59
C LEU A 110 -14.97 1.32 -2.83
N LEU A 111 -13.75 1.54 -3.30
CA LEU A 111 -12.68 0.55 -3.22
C LEU A 111 -11.93 0.77 -1.91
N LEU A 112 -11.96 -0.24 -1.05
CA LEU A 112 -11.35 -0.22 0.28
C LEU A 112 -10.13 -1.14 0.31
N LEU A 113 -9.08 -0.70 0.98
CA LEU A 113 -7.91 -1.51 1.33
C LEU A 113 -7.76 -1.54 2.84
N SER A 114 -7.48 -2.69 3.43
CA SER A 114 -7.26 -2.75 4.88
C SER A 114 -6.11 -1.82 5.27
N GLU A 115 -6.29 -1.08 6.36
CA GLU A 115 -5.25 -0.17 6.85
C GLU A 115 -3.96 -0.96 7.17
N LYS A 116 -4.14 -2.16 7.75
CA LYS A 116 -3.06 -3.04 8.23
C LYS A 116 -2.91 -4.30 7.40
N VAL A 117 -1.74 -4.91 7.50
CA VAL A 117 -1.47 -6.29 7.05
C VAL A 117 -2.01 -7.23 8.12
N LEU A 118 -3.08 -7.97 7.80
CA LEU A 118 -3.95 -8.60 8.80
C LEU A 118 -3.51 -10.00 9.23
N GLU A 119 -2.97 -10.80 8.30
CA GLU A 119 -2.69 -12.22 8.53
C GLU A 119 -1.43 -12.67 7.78
N GLN A 120 -0.75 -13.70 8.30
CA GLN A 120 0.26 -14.42 7.53
C GLN A 120 -0.41 -15.56 6.76
N LYS A 121 -0.40 -15.44 5.43
CA LYS A 121 -0.71 -16.54 4.52
C LYS A 121 0.24 -16.50 3.35
N GLU A 122 0.73 -17.65 2.95
CA GLU A 122 1.47 -17.80 1.71
C GLU A 122 0.53 -17.47 0.55
N PHE A 123 1.06 -16.93 -0.54
CA PHE A 123 0.27 -16.76 -1.74
C PHE A 123 -0.23 -18.12 -2.25
N ASN A 124 0.64 -19.12 -2.23
CA ASN A 124 0.32 -20.50 -2.53
C ASN A 124 1.01 -21.42 -1.52
N ASP A 125 0.29 -22.42 -1.01
CA ASP A 125 0.77 -23.34 0.01
C ASP A 125 1.94 -24.25 -0.44
N GLN A 126 2.15 -24.38 -1.75
CA GLN A 126 3.26 -25.11 -2.35
C GLN A 126 4.15 -24.21 -3.20
N TYR A 127 5.46 -24.48 -3.20
CA TYR A 127 6.42 -23.85 -4.10
C TYR A 127 6.31 -24.45 -5.50
N THR A 128 5.31 -24.00 -6.25
CA THR A 128 5.02 -24.39 -7.63
C THR A 128 4.60 -23.18 -8.45
N GLU A 129 4.54 -23.32 -9.77
CA GLU A 129 3.92 -22.32 -10.62
C GLU A 129 2.44 -22.12 -10.23
N THR A 130 2.01 -20.87 -10.17
CA THR A 130 0.65 -20.50 -9.78
C THR A 130 0.29 -19.13 -10.33
N SER A 131 -1.00 -18.81 -10.34
CA SER A 131 -1.54 -17.48 -10.64
C SER A 131 -2.52 -17.07 -9.54
N TRP A 132 -3.01 -15.83 -9.57
CA TRP A 132 -4.11 -15.41 -8.69
C TRP A 132 -5.32 -16.34 -8.78
N GLU A 133 -5.68 -16.77 -9.99
CA GLU A 133 -6.84 -17.63 -10.23
C GLU A 133 -6.72 -19.00 -9.53
N THR A 134 -5.51 -19.56 -9.50
CA THR A 134 -5.25 -20.93 -9.02
C THR A 134 -4.65 -21.00 -7.62
N CYS A 135 -4.29 -19.87 -7.01
CA CYS A 135 -3.58 -19.89 -5.73
C CYS A 135 -4.50 -20.21 -4.55
N THR A 136 -3.92 -20.81 -3.51
CA THR A 136 -4.65 -21.15 -2.28
C THR A 136 -5.08 -19.90 -1.51
N LEU A 137 -4.34 -18.79 -1.61
CA LEU A 137 -4.68 -17.55 -0.91
C LEU A 137 -6.02 -16.97 -1.38
N ARG A 138 -6.30 -16.96 -2.69
CA ARG A 138 -7.58 -16.50 -3.23
C ARG A 138 -8.75 -17.31 -2.68
N THR A 139 -8.58 -18.63 -2.61
CA THR A 139 -9.57 -19.57 -2.05
C THR A 139 -9.85 -19.25 -0.59
N TRP A 140 -8.81 -19.03 0.21
CA TRP A 140 -8.96 -18.65 1.62
C TRP A 140 -9.61 -17.28 1.80
N LEU A 141 -9.22 -16.28 1.00
CA LEU A 141 -9.78 -14.92 1.05
C LEU A 141 -11.29 -14.89 0.80
N ASN A 142 -11.75 -15.61 -0.24
CA ASN A 142 -13.16 -15.63 -0.64
C ASN A 142 -13.98 -16.73 0.08
N GLY A 143 -13.32 -17.59 0.86
CA GLY A 143 -13.94 -18.62 1.68
C GLY A 143 -13.85 -18.26 3.15
N ASP A 144 -12.83 -18.77 3.83
CA ASP A 144 -12.67 -18.69 5.27
C ASP A 144 -12.62 -17.24 5.78
N PHE A 145 -11.81 -16.39 5.17
CA PHE A 145 -11.67 -15.00 5.59
C PHE A 145 -12.98 -14.23 5.38
N TYR A 146 -13.55 -14.24 4.17
CA TYR A 146 -14.81 -13.54 3.88
C TYR A 146 -15.96 -14.00 4.81
N ASN A 147 -16.03 -15.30 5.11
CA ASN A 147 -17.09 -15.83 5.96
C ASN A 147 -16.88 -15.51 7.45
N ALA A 148 -15.64 -15.43 7.92
CA ALA A 148 -15.33 -15.06 9.30
C ALA A 148 -15.39 -13.54 9.51
N ALA A 149 -14.93 -12.77 8.53
CA ALA A 149 -14.71 -11.33 8.67
C ALA A 149 -15.99 -10.51 8.55
N PHE A 150 -16.95 -10.95 7.74
CA PHE A 150 -18.13 -10.16 7.41
C PHE A 150 -19.43 -10.85 7.82
N ASN A 151 -20.35 -10.07 8.38
CA ASN A 151 -21.72 -10.51 8.67
C ASN A 151 -22.63 -10.39 7.43
N ASP A 152 -23.87 -10.88 7.51
CA ASP A 152 -24.78 -10.91 6.35
C ASP A 152 -25.16 -9.52 5.82
N GLU A 153 -25.22 -8.50 6.69
CA GLU A 153 -25.49 -7.12 6.28
C GLU A 153 -24.32 -6.54 5.48
N GLU A 154 -23.09 -6.75 5.96
CA GLU A 154 -21.85 -6.34 5.27
C GLU A 154 -21.68 -7.07 3.95
N LYS A 155 -21.89 -8.40 3.96
CA LYS A 155 -21.82 -9.22 2.75
C LYS A 155 -22.79 -8.75 1.66
N SER A 156 -23.94 -8.19 2.05
CA SER A 156 -24.96 -7.74 1.09
C SER A 156 -24.52 -6.55 0.24
N ILE A 157 -23.54 -5.76 0.69
CA ILE A 157 -23.03 -4.60 -0.05
C ILE A 157 -21.64 -4.82 -0.65
N ILE A 158 -20.95 -5.92 -0.32
CA ILE A 158 -19.66 -6.28 -0.92
C ILE A 158 -19.91 -6.86 -2.32
N LEU A 159 -19.44 -6.14 -3.33
CA LEU A 159 -19.60 -6.46 -4.73
C LEU A 159 -18.48 -7.37 -5.23
N ASP A 160 -18.75 -8.03 -6.36
CA ASP A 160 -17.71 -8.74 -7.10
C ASP A 160 -16.83 -7.71 -7.82
N TYR A 161 -15.52 -7.78 -7.60
CA TYR A 161 -14.55 -6.92 -8.26
C TYR A 161 -13.80 -7.71 -9.34
N PRO A 162 -13.65 -7.21 -10.58
CA PRO A 162 -12.89 -7.89 -11.62
C PRO A 162 -11.41 -8.00 -11.25
N THR A 163 -10.90 -9.23 -11.13
CA THR A 163 -9.54 -9.52 -10.66
C THR A 163 -8.72 -10.23 -11.73
N VAL A 164 -8.39 -9.49 -12.79
CA VAL A 164 -7.52 -10.01 -13.85
C VAL A 164 -6.09 -10.19 -13.31
N ALA A 165 -5.42 -11.25 -13.76
CA ALA A 165 -3.99 -11.40 -13.57
C ALA A 165 -3.23 -10.41 -14.47
N GLY A 166 -2.65 -9.37 -13.86
CA GLY A 166 -1.44 -8.73 -14.41
C GLY A 166 -1.59 -7.51 -15.32
N ASP A 167 -2.78 -7.00 -15.66
CA ASP A 167 -2.85 -5.74 -16.42
C ASP A 167 -4.16 -4.97 -16.23
N VAL A 168 -4.05 -3.64 -16.12
CA VAL A 168 -5.20 -2.69 -16.09
C VAL A 168 -5.84 -2.56 -17.49
N SER A 169 -5.42 -3.38 -18.46
CA SER A 169 -5.91 -3.33 -19.85
C SER A 169 -6.03 -4.70 -20.50
N ALA A 170 -6.88 -5.57 -19.97
CA ALA A 170 -7.40 -6.69 -20.74
C ALA A 170 -8.81 -7.06 -20.27
N GLY A 171 -9.82 -6.40 -20.84
CA GLY A 171 -11.16 -6.95 -20.85
C GLY A 171 -11.16 -8.25 -21.66
N THR A 172 -11.01 -9.40 -20.99
CA THR A 172 -11.35 -10.75 -21.49
C THR A 172 -11.23 -11.90 -20.46
N SER A 173 -11.17 -11.67 -19.14
CA SER A 173 -11.26 -12.76 -18.14
C SER A 173 -12.48 -12.66 -17.23
N ASP A 174 -13.15 -13.79 -16.98
CA ASP A 174 -14.42 -13.93 -16.23
C ASP A 174 -14.25 -14.06 -14.70
N VAL A 175 -13.06 -13.81 -14.14
CA VAL A 175 -12.81 -14.01 -12.70
C VAL A 175 -13.05 -12.71 -11.94
N SER A 176 -13.93 -12.78 -10.95
CA SER A 176 -14.22 -11.71 -10.01
C SER A 176 -14.21 -12.24 -8.58
N ASP A 177 -13.86 -11.38 -7.63
CA ASP A 177 -13.70 -11.73 -6.22
C ASP A 177 -14.40 -10.73 -5.31
N LYS A 178 -14.90 -11.21 -4.16
CA LYS A 178 -15.43 -10.37 -3.07
C LYS A 178 -14.31 -9.77 -2.23
N VAL A 179 -13.25 -10.54 -2.01
CA VAL A 179 -12.04 -10.12 -1.30
C VAL A 179 -10.82 -10.48 -2.13
N PHE A 180 -9.93 -9.52 -2.33
CA PHE A 180 -8.79 -9.67 -3.22
C PHE A 180 -7.55 -8.93 -2.70
N LEU A 181 -6.42 -9.11 -3.38
CA LEU A 181 -5.23 -8.28 -3.20
C LEU A 181 -5.09 -7.34 -4.38
N LEU A 182 -4.53 -6.16 -4.20
CA LEU A 182 -4.25 -5.24 -5.32
C LEU A 182 -3.29 -5.87 -6.34
N SER A 183 -3.47 -5.50 -7.60
CA SER A 183 -2.46 -5.74 -8.64
C SER A 183 -1.37 -4.68 -8.56
N LYS A 184 -0.26 -4.88 -9.27
CA LYS A 184 0.78 -3.86 -9.47
C LYS A 184 0.18 -2.55 -9.96
N GLY A 185 -0.62 -2.59 -11.03
CA GLY A 185 -1.17 -1.39 -11.66
C GLY A 185 -2.15 -0.64 -10.75
N GLU A 186 -2.93 -1.35 -9.95
CA GLU A 186 -3.80 -0.70 -8.94
C GLU A 186 -3.02 -0.14 -7.76
N ALA A 187 -1.97 -0.82 -7.31
CA ALA A 187 -1.09 -0.30 -6.27
C ALA A 187 -0.40 1.00 -6.74
N GLU A 188 0.06 1.04 -8.00
CA GLU A 188 0.59 2.24 -8.62
C GLU A 188 -0.48 3.34 -8.73
N ALA A 189 -1.67 3.01 -9.25
CA ALA A 189 -2.72 3.98 -9.54
C ALA A 189 -3.39 4.58 -8.31
N TYR A 190 -3.70 3.75 -7.30
CA TYR A 190 -4.56 4.17 -6.19
C TYR A 190 -3.80 4.57 -4.93
N ILE A 191 -2.63 3.97 -4.70
CA ILE A 191 -1.87 4.23 -3.47
C ILE A 191 -0.48 4.82 -3.76
N GLY A 192 -0.14 5.05 -5.04
CA GLY A 192 1.12 5.68 -5.43
C GLY A 192 2.34 4.81 -5.10
N ALA A 193 2.18 3.48 -5.21
CA ALA A 193 3.28 2.55 -5.00
C ALA A 193 4.25 2.62 -6.17
N GLU A 194 5.53 2.87 -5.88
CA GLU A 194 6.56 3.08 -6.90
C GLU A 194 7.60 1.96 -6.88
N GLU A 195 8.26 1.77 -8.02
CA GLU A 195 9.49 0.99 -8.11
C GLU A 195 10.70 1.86 -7.69
N GLY A 196 11.67 1.24 -7.00
CA GLY A 196 13.04 1.79 -6.88
C GLY A 196 13.28 2.94 -5.90
N THR A 197 12.30 3.79 -5.58
CA THR A 197 12.50 4.88 -4.60
C THR A 197 11.78 4.57 -3.29
N PRO A 198 12.50 4.41 -2.16
CA PRO A 198 11.86 4.31 -0.85
C PRO A 198 11.01 5.55 -0.55
N GLY A 199 9.70 5.39 -0.55
CA GLY A 199 8.75 6.42 -0.14
C GLY A 199 8.09 6.01 1.17
N ASN A 200 8.19 6.85 2.20
CA ASN A 200 7.48 6.67 3.48
C ASN A 200 5.94 6.59 3.35
N LYS A 201 5.39 6.89 2.16
CA LYS A 201 3.95 7.08 1.90
C LYS A 201 3.10 5.80 1.96
N LEU A 202 3.72 4.62 2.07
CA LEU A 202 3.02 3.34 1.95
C LEU A 202 3.35 2.33 3.05
N CYS A 203 3.91 2.80 4.17
CA CYS A 203 4.00 1.99 5.37
C CYS A 203 2.63 1.36 5.68
N SER A 204 2.60 0.03 5.82
CA SER A 204 1.42 -0.71 6.26
C SER A 204 1.77 -1.44 7.54
N LYS A 205 1.18 -1.03 8.67
CA LYS A 205 1.44 -1.69 9.96
C LYS A 205 0.98 -3.13 9.91
N VAL A 206 1.73 -4.02 10.54
CA VAL A 206 1.38 -5.43 10.66
C VAL A 206 0.68 -5.66 11.99
N THR A 207 -0.38 -6.46 11.97
CA THR A 207 -1.09 -6.87 13.19
C THR A 207 -0.21 -7.77 14.06
N THR A 208 -0.46 -7.81 15.38
CA THR A 208 0.32 -8.66 16.29
C THR A 208 0.18 -10.14 15.93
N ARG A 209 -1.02 -10.56 15.52
CA ARG A 209 -1.27 -11.91 15.03
C ARG A 209 -0.39 -12.26 13.83
N ALA A 210 -0.36 -11.41 12.80
CA ALA A 210 0.45 -11.65 11.61
C ALA A 210 1.96 -11.61 11.88
N ILE A 211 2.41 -10.73 12.79
CA ILE A 211 3.80 -10.72 13.29
C ILE A 211 4.15 -12.06 13.93
N ASN A 212 3.30 -12.55 14.85
CA ASN A 212 3.53 -13.81 15.54
C ASN A 212 3.53 -15.02 14.59
N ALA A 213 2.81 -14.92 13.48
CA ALA A 213 2.76 -15.95 12.44
C ALA A 213 3.91 -15.86 11.42
N GLY A 214 4.68 -14.76 11.38
CA GLY A 214 5.96 -14.68 10.66
C GLY A 214 6.07 -13.63 9.55
N VAL A 215 5.08 -12.74 9.39
CA VAL A 215 5.19 -11.62 8.44
C VAL A 215 6.42 -10.77 8.81
N TRP A 216 7.24 -10.46 7.81
CA TRP A 216 8.41 -9.61 8.01
C TRP A 216 7.99 -8.16 8.22
N TYR A 217 8.62 -7.49 9.19
CA TYR A 217 8.37 -6.11 9.52
C TYR A 217 9.63 -5.40 10.03
N ILE A 218 9.62 -4.08 9.98
CA ILE A 218 10.70 -3.23 10.50
C ILE A 218 10.59 -3.18 12.03
N THR A 219 11.58 -3.73 12.74
CA THR A 219 11.72 -3.54 14.19
C THR A 219 12.45 -2.24 14.51
N GLU A 220 12.37 -1.78 15.76
CA GLU A 220 13.18 -0.66 16.25
C GLU A 220 14.68 -0.94 16.09
N ASP A 221 15.14 -2.14 16.49
CA ASP A 221 16.53 -2.57 16.31
C ASP A 221 16.99 -2.52 14.84
N TYR A 222 16.14 -2.96 13.91
CA TYR A 222 16.45 -2.93 12.47
C TYR A 222 16.50 -1.48 11.96
N TYR A 223 15.53 -0.67 12.38
CA TYR A 223 15.44 0.75 12.02
C TYR A 223 16.71 1.52 12.44
N ASP A 224 17.18 1.27 13.66
CA ASP A 224 18.39 1.88 14.21
C ASP A 224 19.66 1.33 13.55
N LEU A 225 19.78 0.01 13.40
CA LEU A 225 20.95 -0.66 12.80
C LEU A 225 21.26 -0.15 11.39
N PHE A 226 20.22 0.11 10.59
CA PHE A 226 20.38 0.60 9.21
C PHE A 226 20.33 2.13 9.09
N GLY A 227 20.22 2.84 10.21
CA GLY A 227 20.25 4.31 10.28
C GLY A 227 19.15 4.97 9.46
N PHE A 228 17.93 4.41 9.47
CA PHE A 228 16.80 4.93 8.70
C PHE A 228 16.52 6.41 9.03
N LYS A 229 16.57 6.78 10.31
CA LYS A 229 16.42 8.17 10.75
C LYS A 229 17.44 9.11 10.12
N ALA A 230 18.71 8.71 10.05
CA ALA A 230 19.77 9.48 9.42
C ALA A 230 19.61 9.61 7.89
N LYS A 231 18.81 8.72 7.28
CA LYS A 231 18.45 8.76 5.85
C LYS A 231 17.13 9.51 5.59
N GLY A 232 16.55 10.14 6.61
CA GLY A 232 15.34 10.97 6.48
C GLY A 232 14.03 10.20 6.56
N PHE A 233 14.04 8.93 6.96
CA PHE A 233 12.81 8.18 7.17
C PHE A 233 12.16 8.54 8.52
N SER A 234 10.84 8.41 8.58
CA SER A 234 10.03 8.62 9.80
C SER A 234 10.09 7.40 10.70
N ASP A 235 10.05 7.63 12.02
CA ASP A 235 9.95 6.55 13.02
C ASP A 235 8.60 5.80 12.89
N GLU A 236 7.62 6.37 12.18
CA GLU A 236 6.39 5.70 11.74
C GLU A 236 6.65 4.47 10.86
N MET A 237 7.87 4.28 10.34
CA MET A 237 8.22 3.06 9.61
C MET A 237 8.37 1.83 10.52
N ILE A 238 8.55 2.02 11.82
CA ILE A 238 8.69 0.90 12.77
C ILE A 238 7.35 0.16 12.87
N GLY A 239 7.33 -1.14 12.60
CA GLY A 239 6.12 -1.97 12.58
C GLY A 239 5.48 -2.12 11.20
N CYS A 240 5.99 -1.47 10.16
CA CYS A 240 5.50 -1.69 8.80
C CYS A 240 6.09 -3.00 8.26
N GLY A 241 5.31 -3.73 7.47
CA GLY A 241 5.73 -5.03 6.93
C GLY A 241 5.42 -5.23 5.47
N ASN A 242 5.86 -6.37 4.96
CA ASN A 242 5.66 -6.76 3.57
C ASN A 242 4.24 -7.32 3.37
N TRP A 243 3.68 -7.09 2.20
CA TRP A 243 2.37 -7.66 1.84
C TRP A 243 2.26 -7.96 0.35
N TRP A 244 1.52 -9.03 0.06
CA TRP A 244 1.36 -9.56 -1.30
C TRP A 244 0.58 -8.63 -2.23
N LEU A 245 1.00 -8.59 -3.50
CA LEU A 245 0.15 -8.21 -4.62
C LEU A 245 -0.39 -9.47 -5.29
N ARG A 246 -1.45 -9.36 -6.10
CA ARG A 246 -1.93 -10.49 -6.91
C ARG A 246 -1.19 -10.70 -8.24
N THR A 247 -0.23 -9.84 -8.55
CA THR A 247 0.52 -9.88 -9.82
C THR A 247 1.73 -10.82 -9.69
N ASN A 248 1.88 -11.77 -10.61
CA ASN A 248 3.08 -12.61 -10.69
C ASN A 248 4.34 -11.76 -10.89
N GLY A 249 5.44 -12.19 -10.27
CA GLY A 249 6.74 -11.53 -10.34
C GLY A 249 7.53 -11.94 -11.58
N LYS A 250 8.82 -12.20 -11.36
CA LYS A 250 9.77 -12.57 -12.43
C LYS A 250 9.35 -13.80 -13.25
N ASP A 251 8.64 -14.73 -12.62
CA ASP A 251 8.17 -15.98 -13.20
C ASP A 251 6.93 -16.48 -12.43
N ALA A 252 6.33 -17.59 -12.88
CA ALA A 252 5.10 -18.12 -12.31
C ALA A 252 5.26 -18.72 -10.89
N THR A 253 6.49 -18.89 -10.38
CA THR A 253 6.74 -19.34 -8.99
C THR A 253 6.90 -18.18 -8.01
N ARG A 254 6.89 -16.94 -8.52
CA ARG A 254 7.09 -15.72 -7.73
C ARG A 254 5.93 -14.76 -7.90
N VAL A 255 5.69 -13.98 -6.85
CA VAL A 255 4.58 -13.04 -6.75
C VAL A 255 5.11 -11.70 -6.28
N MET A 256 4.73 -10.64 -6.96
CA MET A 256 5.09 -9.28 -6.58
C MET A 256 4.49 -8.94 -5.21
N ASP A 257 5.14 -8.04 -4.51
CA ASP A 257 4.74 -7.60 -3.19
C ASP A 257 5.14 -6.14 -3.00
N VAL A 258 4.59 -5.51 -1.97
CA VAL A 258 5.04 -4.21 -1.49
C VAL A 258 5.84 -4.44 -0.22
N GLY A 259 7.10 -4.03 -0.24
CA GLY A 259 7.97 -4.12 0.92
C GLY A 259 7.56 -3.11 2.01
N ALA A 260 8.00 -3.31 3.26
CA ALA A 260 7.68 -2.42 4.38
C ALA A 260 8.03 -0.93 4.17
N SER A 261 8.94 -0.64 3.23
CA SER A 261 9.30 0.73 2.83
C SER A 261 8.41 1.30 1.72
N GLY A 262 7.31 0.65 1.37
CA GLY A 262 6.36 1.12 0.36
C GLY A 262 6.74 0.86 -1.10
N ILE A 263 7.80 0.08 -1.34
CA ILE A 263 8.34 -0.14 -2.69
C ILE A 263 7.76 -1.44 -3.27
N ILE A 264 7.31 -1.38 -4.52
CA ILE A 264 6.94 -2.59 -5.28
C ILE A 264 8.20 -3.38 -5.63
N ARG A 265 8.20 -4.66 -5.28
CA ARG A 265 9.27 -5.61 -5.64
C ARG A 265 8.83 -6.46 -6.81
N THR A 266 9.15 -6.05 -8.03
CA THR A 266 8.72 -6.70 -9.28
C THR A 266 9.34 -8.07 -9.53
N THR A 267 10.52 -8.35 -8.96
CA THR A 267 11.05 -9.72 -8.94
C THR A 267 10.15 -10.65 -8.12
N GLY A 268 9.44 -10.09 -7.15
CA GLY A 268 8.55 -10.79 -6.23
C GLY A 268 9.27 -11.68 -5.24
N HIS A 269 8.50 -12.32 -4.38
CA HIS A 269 8.89 -13.38 -3.48
C HIS A 269 8.34 -14.74 -3.95
N GLU A 270 8.93 -15.84 -3.47
CA GLU A 270 8.42 -17.18 -3.77
C GLU A 270 6.96 -17.29 -3.32
N ALA A 271 6.08 -17.87 -4.11
CA ALA A 271 4.65 -17.94 -3.78
C ALA A 271 4.37 -18.63 -2.42
N ALA A 272 5.27 -19.52 -2.00
CA ALA A 272 5.23 -20.22 -0.70
C ALA A 272 6.00 -19.48 0.42
N SER A 273 6.43 -18.24 0.21
CA SER A 273 7.10 -17.43 1.23
C SER A 273 6.18 -17.13 2.40
N HIS A 274 6.73 -17.20 3.61
CA HIS A 274 6.03 -16.83 4.84
C HIS A 274 6.27 -15.37 5.26
N GLN A 275 7.08 -14.62 4.51
CA GLN A 275 7.55 -13.28 4.91
C GLN A 275 6.60 -12.15 4.56
N ASP A 276 5.61 -12.40 3.71
CA ASP A 276 4.69 -11.39 3.23
C ASP A 276 3.29 -11.72 3.76
N GLY A 277 2.59 -10.70 4.22
CA GLY A 277 1.26 -10.84 4.79
C GLY A 277 0.14 -10.49 3.82
N VAL A 278 -1.08 -10.64 4.30
CA VAL A 278 -2.30 -10.37 3.56
C VAL A 278 -2.82 -8.98 3.90
N ARG A 279 -2.94 -8.12 2.88
CA ARG A 279 -3.59 -6.82 2.98
C ARG A 279 -4.81 -6.81 2.04
N PRO A 280 -5.98 -7.28 2.52
CA PRO A 280 -7.15 -7.46 1.65
C PRO A 280 -7.74 -6.13 1.18
N ALA A 281 -8.33 -6.18 0.00
CA ALA A 281 -9.17 -5.14 -0.58
C ALA A 281 -10.59 -5.67 -0.84
N ILE A 282 -11.58 -4.78 -0.74
CA ILE A 282 -12.99 -5.05 -1.01
C ILE A 282 -13.60 -3.88 -1.79
N TYR A 283 -14.62 -4.16 -2.59
CA TYR A 283 -15.39 -3.15 -3.32
C TYR A 283 -16.82 -3.14 -2.78
N ILE A 284 -17.28 -2.00 -2.26
CA ILE A 284 -18.58 -1.88 -1.60
C ILE A 284 -19.49 -0.90 -2.29
N GLN A 285 -20.78 -1.20 -2.30
CA GLN A 285 -21.83 -0.28 -2.72
C GLN A 285 -22.30 0.58 -1.54
N ILE A 286 -22.37 1.89 -1.74
CA ILE A 286 -22.70 2.87 -0.68
C ILE A 286 -23.92 3.75 -1.01
N SER A 287 -24.30 3.82 -2.28
CA SER A 287 -25.57 4.40 -2.73
C SER A 287 -26.55 3.29 -3.07
N GLY A 288 -27.79 3.38 -2.57
CA GLY A 288 -28.84 2.42 -2.90
C GLY A 288 -29.05 2.35 -4.41
N GLY A 289 -28.79 1.17 -4.99
CA GLY A 289 -29.22 0.84 -6.34
C GLY A 289 -30.74 0.80 -6.34
N ASN A 290 -31.36 1.95 -6.59
CA ASN A 290 -32.79 2.01 -6.92
C ASN A 290 -32.98 1.32 -8.28
N ASN A 291 -33.24 0.03 -8.25
CA ASN A 291 -33.85 -0.71 -9.36
C ASN A 291 -35.20 -1.28 -8.90
#